data_AF-A0A3R6QR29-F1
#
_entry.id   AF-A0A3R6QR29-F1
#
_cell.length_a   1.000
_cell.length_b   1.000
_cell.length_c   1.000
_cell.angle_alpha   90.00
_cell.angle_beta   90.00
_cell.angle_gamma   90.00
#
_symmetry.space_group_name_H-M   'P 1'
#
loop_
_entity.id
_entity.type
_entity.pdbx_description
1 polymer ?
#
loop_
_entity_poly.entity_id
_entity_poly.type
_entity_poly.pdbx_seq_one_letter_code
_entity_poly.pdbx_strand_id
1 'polypeptide(L)'
;MQDLSLFTYKEAINMILGFYTFTKGFWESDLDDYPEVKRFIEYGYAQKDEKYNELFVKSEAGTDLLHEYIKSISESFIKYMKEKGSESPCDDVNKWFKEKFNIETDFDSEEIALYIAGNLRHYGYKIIRCFSTRRGRYYIMEPLTQRT
;
A
#
# COMPACT_ATOMS: atom_id res chain seq x y z
N MET A 1 16.98 1.17 -10.51
CA MET A 1 16.46 1.57 -9.19
C MET A 1 15.77 2.90 -9.39
N GLN A 2 14.44 2.93 -9.35
CA GLN A 2 13.70 4.18 -9.51
C GLN A 2 13.91 5.07 -8.30
N ASP A 3 13.79 6.38 -8.52
CA ASP A 3 14.01 7.39 -7.49
C ASP A 3 12.76 7.52 -6.60
N LEU A 4 12.83 6.94 -5.40
CA LEU A 4 11.78 7.04 -4.38
C LEU A 4 11.76 8.40 -3.65
N SER A 5 12.54 9.39 -4.12
CA SER A 5 12.47 10.77 -3.59
C SER A 5 11.42 11.62 -4.31
N LEU A 6 10.84 11.13 -5.41
CA LEU A 6 9.83 11.86 -6.21
C LEU A 6 8.52 12.10 -5.45
N PHE A 7 8.14 11.18 -4.56
CA PHE A 7 6.93 11.27 -3.76
C PHE A 7 7.24 10.89 -2.32
N THR A 8 6.55 11.52 -1.37
CA THR A 8 6.58 11.04 0.01
C THR A 8 5.86 9.69 0.11
N TYR A 9 6.18 8.91 1.15
CA TYR A 9 5.45 7.65 1.39
C TYR A 9 3.95 7.88 1.61
N LYS A 10 3.56 9.01 2.20
CA LYS A 10 2.15 9.39 2.36
C LYS A 10 1.45 9.50 1.00
N GLU A 11 2.03 10.28 0.10
CA GLU A 11 1.52 10.46 -1.27
C GLU A 11 1.52 9.15 -2.06
N ALA A 12 2.59 8.37 -1.94
CA ALA A 12 2.65 7.05 -2.56
C ALA A 12 1.55 6.11 -2.06
N ILE A 13 1.24 6.12 -0.76
CA ILE A 13 0.16 5.33 -0.18
C ILE A 13 -1.20 5.79 -0.71
N ASN A 14 -1.48 7.10 -0.76
CA ASN A 14 -2.71 7.62 -1.37
C ASN A 14 -2.88 7.12 -2.81
N MET A 15 -1.80 7.17 -3.60
CA MET A 15 -1.80 6.65 -4.98
C MET A 15 -1.98 5.13 -5.03
N ILE A 16 -1.34 4.37 -4.14
CA ILE A 16 -1.51 2.91 -4.06
C ILE A 16 -2.98 2.57 -3.78
N LEU A 17 -3.61 3.24 -2.82
CA LEU A 17 -5.03 3.03 -2.49
C LEU A 17 -5.92 3.38 -3.70
N GLY A 18 -5.76 4.56 -4.29
CA GLY A 18 -6.58 4.97 -5.44
C GLY A 18 -6.41 4.06 -6.67
N PHE A 19 -5.17 3.68 -7.02
CA PHE A 19 -4.89 2.88 -8.22
C PHE A 19 -5.05 1.37 -8.06
N TYR A 20 -5.07 0.83 -6.84
CA TYR A 20 -5.13 -0.63 -6.61
C TYR A 20 -6.35 -1.12 -5.83
N THR A 21 -7.03 -0.31 -5.02
CA THR A 21 -8.13 -0.79 -4.17
C THR A 21 -9.49 -0.25 -4.60
N PHE A 22 -9.68 1.07 -4.64
CA PHE A 22 -11.02 1.67 -4.71
C PHE A 22 -11.59 1.77 -6.13
N THR A 23 -11.12 2.76 -6.90
CA THR A 23 -11.59 3.07 -8.28
C THR A 23 -10.68 2.49 -9.36
N LYS A 24 -9.52 1.95 -8.96
CA LYS A 24 -8.45 1.50 -9.87
C LYS A 24 -7.94 2.62 -10.79
N GLY A 25 -8.03 3.86 -10.31
CA GLY A 25 -7.75 5.07 -11.07
C GLY A 25 -8.27 6.31 -10.36
N PHE A 26 -8.03 7.48 -10.92
CA PHE A 26 -8.52 8.76 -10.41
C PHE A 26 -9.36 9.46 -11.46
N TRP A 27 -10.55 9.91 -11.09
CA TRP A 27 -11.36 10.72 -11.99
C TRP A 27 -10.79 12.12 -12.10
N GLU A 28 -10.91 12.73 -13.27
CA GLU A 28 -10.43 14.09 -13.53
C GLU A 28 -11.04 15.12 -12.57
N SER A 29 -12.30 14.90 -12.17
CA SER A 29 -12.99 15.71 -11.15
C SER A 29 -12.34 15.67 -9.78
N ASP A 30 -11.63 14.59 -9.45
CA ASP A 30 -11.07 14.35 -8.13
C ASP A 30 -9.63 14.90 -8.03
N LEU A 31 -9.00 15.25 -9.16
CA LEU A 31 -7.58 15.63 -9.19
C LEU A 31 -7.27 16.91 -8.39
N ASP A 32 -8.26 17.76 -8.17
CA ASP A 32 -8.10 18.95 -7.33
C ASP A 32 -7.81 18.60 -5.87
N ASP A 33 -8.30 17.45 -5.40
CA ASP A 33 -8.09 16.96 -4.03
C ASP A 33 -6.78 16.17 -3.89
N TYR A 34 -6.19 15.72 -5.01
CA TYR A 34 -4.97 14.89 -5.04
C TYR A 34 -3.84 15.53 -5.87
N PRO A 35 -3.16 16.57 -5.35
CA PRO A 35 -2.08 17.26 -6.07
C PRO A 35 -0.89 16.35 -6.41
N GLU A 36 -0.65 15.29 -5.63
CA GLU A 36 0.34 14.26 -5.95
C GLU A 36 -0.01 13.47 -7.21
N VAL A 37 -1.29 13.22 -7.47
CA VAL A 37 -1.75 12.49 -8.66
C VAL A 37 -1.57 13.36 -9.90
N LYS A 38 -1.82 14.68 -9.80
CA LYS A 38 -1.53 15.62 -10.88
C LYS A 38 -0.05 15.55 -11.30
N ARG A 39 0.87 15.61 -10.33
CA ARG A 39 2.31 15.45 -10.62
C ARG A 39 2.65 14.09 -11.20
N PHE A 40 2.01 13.03 -10.71
CA PHE A 40 2.18 11.67 -11.23
C PHE A 40 1.76 11.58 -12.71
N ILE A 41 0.66 12.24 -13.10
CA ILE A 41 0.22 12.36 -14.49
C ILE A 41 1.21 13.19 -15.32
N GLU A 42 1.64 14.35 -14.82
CA GLU A 42 2.60 15.23 -15.50
C GLU A 42 3.93 14.52 -15.81
N TYR A 43 4.37 13.62 -14.93
CA TYR A 43 5.56 12.79 -15.13
C TYR A 43 5.34 11.58 -16.04
N GLY A 44 4.14 11.39 -16.59
CA GLY A 44 3.81 10.29 -17.50
C GLY A 44 3.58 8.95 -16.80
N TYR A 45 3.39 8.94 -15.48
CA TYR A 45 3.14 7.71 -14.72
C TYR A 45 1.66 7.29 -14.71
N ALA A 46 0.76 8.14 -15.19
CA ALA A 46 -0.62 7.79 -15.45
C ALA A 46 -1.06 8.31 -16.82
N GLN A 47 -2.06 7.64 -17.39
CA GLN A 47 -2.65 7.93 -18.70
C GLN A 47 -4.16 7.83 -18.61
N LYS A 48 -4.86 8.43 -19.58
CA LYS A 48 -6.32 8.30 -19.69
C LYS A 48 -6.69 6.85 -19.99
N ASP A 49 -7.74 6.36 -19.36
CA ASP A 49 -8.33 5.05 -19.66
C ASP A 49 -8.92 5.03 -21.07
N GLU A 50 -8.83 3.88 -21.74
CA GLU A 50 -9.31 3.74 -23.12
C GLU A 50 -10.84 3.81 -23.24
N LYS A 51 -11.56 3.39 -22.19
CA LYS A 51 -13.02 3.33 -22.17
C LYS A 51 -13.63 4.56 -21.51
N TYR A 52 -12.97 5.12 -20.51
CA TYR A 52 -13.42 6.28 -19.74
C TYR A 52 -12.39 7.41 -19.85
N ASN A 53 -12.58 8.31 -20.81
CA ASN A 53 -11.63 9.41 -21.07
C ASN A 53 -11.53 10.46 -19.93
N GLU A 54 -12.27 10.32 -18.84
CA GLU A 54 -12.18 11.16 -17.64
C GLU A 54 -11.49 10.42 -16.48
N LEU A 55 -11.16 9.13 -16.66
CA LEU A 55 -10.46 8.31 -15.67
C LEU A 55 -8.98 8.23 -16.02
N PHE A 56 -8.12 8.54 -15.07
CA PHE A 56 -6.69 8.28 -15.16
C PHE A 56 -6.36 6.94 -14.53
N VAL A 57 -5.65 6.10 -15.28
CA VAL A 57 -5.11 4.81 -14.83
C VAL A 57 -3.58 4.86 -14.90
N LYS A 58 -2.92 4.05 -14.06
CA LYS A 58 -1.45 3.96 -14.06
C LYS A 58 -0.93 3.45 -15.42
N SER A 59 0.16 4.06 -15.90
CA SER A 59 0.94 3.55 -17.02
C SER A 59 1.83 2.39 -16.57
N GLU A 60 2.55 1.75 -17.50
CA GLU A 60 3.57 0.76 -17.15
C GLU A 60 4.66 1.37 -16.24
N ALA A 61 5.17 2.55 -16.61
CA ALA A 61 6.17 3.25 -15.81
C ALA A 61 5.65 3.62 -14.40
N GLY A 62 4.37 4.02 -14.29
CA GLY A 62 3.76 4.30 -12.99
C GLY A 62 3.51 3.04 -12.16
N THR A 63 3.21 1.92 -12.82
CA THR A 63 3.11 0.61 -12.17
C THR A 63 4.45 0.23 -11.54
N ASP A 64 5.53 0.35 -12.29
CA ASP A 64 6.89 0.07 -11.79
C ASP A 64 7.24 0.97 -10.61
N LEU A 65 6.96 2.28 -10.71
CA LEU A 65 7.23 3.24 -9.64
C LEU A 65 6.50 2.89 -8.35
N LEU A 66 5.19 2.64 -8.43
CA LEU A 66 4.40 2.27 -7.26
C LEU A 66 4.82 0.91 -6.69
N HIS A 67 5.27 -0.03 -7.52
CA HIS A 67 5.82 -1.30 -7.04
C HIS A 67 7.06 -1.12 -6.16
N GLU A 68 7.96 -0.19 -6.48
CA GLU A 68 9.13 0.09 -5.63
C GLU A 68 8.72 0.66 -4.27
N TYR A 69 7.70 1.52 -4.21
CA TYR A 69 7.12 1.96 -2.93
C TYR A 69 6.48 0.81 -2.16
N ILE A 70 5.67 -0.02 -2.82
CA ILE A 70 5.03 -1.20 -2.21
C ILE A 70 6.09 -2.13 -1.62
N LYS A 71 7.19 -2.36 -2.34
CA LYS A 71 8.31 -3.17 -1.88
C LYS A 71 8.96 -2.58 -0.63
N SER A 72 9.32 -1.30 -0.66
CA SER A 72 9.95 -0.62 0.49
C SER A 72 9.05 -0.62 1.74
N ILE A 73 7.75 -0.38 1.56
CA ILE A 73 6.74 -0.44 2.63
C ILE A 73 6.64 -1.87 3.16
N SER A 74 6.61 -2.87 2.28
CA SER A 74 6.53 -4.29 2.65
C SER A 74 7.76 -4.74 3.44
N GLU A 75 8.96 -4.36 3.02
CA GLU A 75 10.22 -4.64 3.73
C GLU A 75 10.22 -4.01 5.13
N SER A 76 9.75 -2.75 5.24
CA SER A 76 9.59 -2.07 6.53
C SER A 76 8.58 -2.77 7.44
N PHE A 77 7.46 -3.24 6.88
CA PHE A 77 6.44 -3.96 7.63
C PHE A 77 6.91 -5.36 8.08
N ILE A 78 7.63 -6.09 7.22
CA ILE A 78 8.27 -7.37 7.58
C ILE A 78 9.23 -7.17 8.75
N LYS A 79 10.05 -6.11 8.73
CA LYS A 79 10.97 -5.79 9.83
C LYS A 79 10.20 -5.54 11.13
N TYR A 80 9.16 -4.70 11.09
CA TYR A 80 8.28 -4.45 12.24
C TYR A 80 7.70 -5.75 12.80
N MET A 81 7.15 -6.62 11.95
CA MET A 81 6.56 -7.89 12.39
C MET A 81 7.60 -8.80 13.03
N LYS A 82 8.82 -8.89 12.47
CA LYS A 82 9.92 -9.67 13.09
C LYS A 82 10.29 -9.16 14.47
N GLU A 83 10.38 -7.83 14.65
CA GLU A 83 10.66 -7.20 15.95
C GLU A 83 9.56 -7.50 16.99
N LYS A 84 8.34 -7.76 16.55
CA LYS A 84 7.20 -8.17 17.40
C LYS A 84 7.08 -9.69 17.62
N GLY A 85 8.04 -10.49 17.15
CA GLY A 85 7.97 -11.95 17.26
C GLY A 85 7.03 -12.59 16.21
N SER A 86 6.82 -11.92 15.08
CA SER A 86 5.97 -12.33 13.95
C SER A 86 4.47 -12.38 14.26
N GLU A 87 4.03 -11.72 15.33
CA GLU A 87 2.63 -11.60 15.70
C GLU A 87 2.34 -10.19 16.21
N SER A 88 1.22 -9.59 15.81
CA SER A 88 0.83 -8.26 16.31
C SER A 88 -0.69 -8.06 16.26
N PRO A 89 -1.32 -7.41 17.26
CA PRO A 89 -2.70 -6.96 17.16
C PRO A 89 -2.94 -6.11 15.91
N CYS A 90 -4.12 -6.23 15.29
CA CYS A 90 -4.46 -5.42 14.11
C CYS A 90 -4.42 -3.92 14.43
N ASP A 91 -4.89 -3.52 15.61
CA ASP A 91 -4.90 -2.11 16.02
C ASP A 91 -3.47 -1.54 16.17
N ASP A 92 -2.52 -2.36 16.67
CA ASP A 92 -1.11 -1.98 16.76
C ASP A 92 -0.46 -1.86 15.37
N VAL A 93 -0.84 -2.73 14.43
CA VAL A 93 -0.39 -2.64 13.03
C VAL A 93 -0.94 -1.38 12.36
N ASN A 94 -2.25 -1.12 12.50
CA ASN A 94 -2.88 0.07 11.94
C ASN A 94 -2.28 1.35 12.53
N LYS A 95 -2.04 1.37 13.85
CA LYS A 95 -1.36 2.48 14.50
C LYS A 95 0.06 2.66 13.97
N TRP A 96 0.82 1.57 13.80
CA TRP A 96 2.17 1.62 13.25
C TRP A 96 2.19 2.17 11.83
N PHE A 97 1.33 1.71 10.92
CA PHE A 97 1.24 2.26 9.56
C PHE A 97 0.94 3.76 9.57
N LYS A 98 -0.04 4.16 10.40
CA LYS A 98 -0.45 5.55 10.54
C LYS A 98 0.69 6.45 10.98
N GLU A 99 1.38 6.08 12.05
CA GLU A 99 2.50 6.84 12.60
C GLU A 99 3.73 6.81 11.70
N LYS A 100 4.05 5.65 11.12
CA LYS A 100 5.25 5.45 10.30
C LYS A 100 5.21 6.25 9.00
N PHE A 101 4.04 6.35 8.38
CA PHE A 101 3.87 6.97 7.06
C PHE A 101 3.03 8.25 7.09
N ASN A 102 2.70 8.76 8.29
CA ASN A 102 1.92 9.98 8.48
C ASN A 102 0.57 9.97 7.75
N ILE A 103 -0.14 8.84 7.84
CA ILE A 103 -1.47 8.64 7.24
C ILE A 103 -2.50 9.39 8.07
N GLU A 104 -3.43 10.08 7.41
CA GLU A 104 -4.40 10.96 8.09
C GLU A 104 -5.50 10.17 8.79
N THR A 105 -6.12 9.24 8.06
CA THR A 105 -7.31 8.53 8.53
C THR A 105 -6.98 7.13 9.02
N ASP A 106 -7.77 6.65 9.99
CA ASP A 106 -7.66 5.25 10.44
C ASP A 106 -8.12 4.28 9.36
N PHE A 107 -9.05 4.73 8.50
CA PHE A 107 -9.56 3.95 7.36
C PHE A 107 -8.46 3.66 6.35
N ASP A 108 -7.75 4.70 5.88
CA ASP A 108 -6.65 4.52 4.92
C ASP A 108 -5.53 3.67 5.50
N SER A 109 -5.28 3.80 6.82
CA SER A 109 -4.31 2.96 7.52
C SER A 109 -4.72 1.48 7.56
N GLU A 110 -5.99 1.18 7.83
CA GLU A 110 -6.49 -0.21 7.77
C GLU A 110 -6.41 -0.75 6.32
N GLU A 111 -6.80 0.04 5.32
CA GLU A 111 -6.77 -0.36 3.92
C GLU A 111 -5.34 -0.64 3.42
N ILE A 112 -4.37 0.23 3.72
CA ILE A 112 -2.98 -0.01 3.31
C ILE A 112 -2.38 -1.19 4.08
N ALA A 113 -2.70 -1.36 5.36
CA ALA A 113 -2.24 -2.50 6.15
C ALA A 113 -2.74 -3.82 5.53
N LEU A 114 -4.01 -3.86 5.11
CA LEU A 114 -4.60 -5.01 4.44
C LEU A 114 -3.94 -5.28 3.09
N TYR A 115 -3.77 -4.23 2.27
CA TYR A 115 -3.15 -4.34 0.96
C TYR A 115 -1.71 -4.87 1.06
N ILE A 116 -0.89 -4.29 1.94
CA ILE A 116 0.50 -4.70 2.13
C ILE A 116 0.59 -6.11 2.71
N ALA A 117 -0.23 -6.43 3.72
CA ALA A 117 -0.30 -7.79 4.30
C ALA A 117 -0.62 -8.85 3.24
N GLY A 118 -1.56 -8.57 2.33
CA GLY A 118 -1.91 -9.45 1.21
C GLY A 118 -0.79 -9.61 0.17
N ASN A 119 0.03 -8.57 -0.01
CA ASN A 119 1.14 -8.57 -0.95
C ASN A 119 2.42 -9.24 -0.42
N LEU A 120 2.53 -9.52 0.88
CA LEU A 120 3.74 -10.12 1.46
C LEU A 120 4.15 -11.46 0.83
N ARG A 121 3.23 -12.16 0.15
CA ARG A 121 3.52 -13.40 -0.58
C ARG A 121 4.59 -13.20 -1.66
N HIS A 122 4.66 -12.01 -2.26
CA HIS A 122 5.66 -11.64 -3.25
C HIS A 122 7.05 -11.43 -2.63
N TYR A 123 7.12 -11.34 -1.30
CA TYR A 123 8.33 -11.10 -0.51
C TYR A 123 8.67 -12.26 0.43
N GLY A 124 8.11 -13.46 0.17
CA GLY A 124 8.47 -14.68 0.88
C GLY A 124 7.71 -14.93 2.19
N TYR A 125 6.64 -14.19 2.47
CA TYR A 125 5.85 -14.35 3.69
C TYR A 125 4.36 -14.45 3.39
N LYS A 126 3.61 -15.15 4.22
CA LYS A 126 2.14 -15.03 4.27
C LYS A 126 1.73 -14.37 5.57
N ILE A 127 0.67 -13.59 5.51
CA ILE A 127 0.02 -13.03 6.69
C ILE A 127 -1.31 -13.73 6.90
N ILE A 128 -1.54 -14.21 8.12
CA ILE A 128 -2.79 -14.82 8.54
C ILE A 128 -3.49 -13.83 9.47
N ARG A 129 -4.75 -13.48 9.14
CA ARG A 129 -5.62 -12.74 10.05
C ARG A 129 -6.35 -13.72 10.94
N CYS A 130 -6.13 -13.60 12.25
CA CYS A 130 -6.75 -14.42 13.26
C CYS A 130 -7.66 -13.59 14.14
N PHE A 131 -8.62 -14.26 14.78
CA PHE A 131 -9.46 -13.69 15.81
C PHE A 131 -9.48 -14.60 17.03
N SER A 132 -9.39 -14.03 18.22
CA SER A 132 -9.70 -14.74 19.46
C SER A 132 -10.49 -13.83 20.39
N THR A 133 -11.39 -14.41 21.19
CA THR A 133 -12.19 -13.66 22.16
C THR A 133 -11.34 -12.92 23.19
N ARG A 134 -10.17 -13.47 23.56
CA ARG A 134 -9.27 -12.86 24.54
C ARG A 134 -8.36 -11.77 23.95
N ARG A 135 -7.92 -11.91 22.69
CA ARG A 135 -6.88 -11.04 22.08
C ARG A 135 -7.43 -10.11 20.99
N GLY A 136 -8.68 -10.27 20.59
CA GLY A 136 -9.24 -9.54 19.45
C GLY A 136 -8.69 -10.04 18.11
N ARG A 137 -8.66 -9.14 17.12
CA ARG A 137 -8.09 -9.39 15.78
C ARG A 137 -6.57 -9.17 15.80
N TYR A 138 -5.82 -10.09 15.19
CA TYR A 138 -4.36 -10.00 15.12
C TYR A 138 -3.82 -10.63 13.84
N TYR A 139 -2.61 -10.22 13.48
CA TYR A 139 -1.85 -10.75 12.36
C TYR A 139 -0.77 -11.72 12.85
N ILE A 140 -0.61 -12.84 12.14
CA ILE A 140 0.54 -13.74 12.26
C ILE A 140 1.29 -13.72 10.92
N MET A 141 2.60 -13.51 10.95
CA MET A 141 3.47 -13.59 9.78
C MET A 141 4.25 -14.91 9.78
N GLU A 142 4.16 -15.66 8.69
CA GLU A 142 4.89 -16.91 8.52
C GLU A 142 5.71 -16.87 7.23
N PRO A 143 6.93 -17.43 7.19
CA PRO A 143 7.63 -17.66 5.94
C PRO A 143 6.81 -18.54 5.00
N LEU A 144 6.84 -18.24 3.70
CA LEU A 144 6.34 -19.17 2.70
C LEU A 144 7.29 -20.38 2.68
N THR A 145 6.82 -21.53 3.14
CA THR A 145 7.53 -22.80 2.94
C THR A 145 7.64 -23.06 1.45
N GLN A 146 8.86 -23.02 0.91
CA GLN A 146 9.13 -23.61 -0.40
C GLN A 146 8.77 -25.09 -0.28
N ARG A 147 7.79 -25.55 -1.06
CA ARG A 147 7.64 -26.99 -1.29
C ARG A 147 8.88 -27.40 -2.11
N THR A 148 9.87 -27.94 -1.42
CA THR A 148 10.93 -28.78 -2.03
C THR A 148 10.32 -29.92 -2.81
#